data_AF-A0A8C6Q1W6-F1
#
_entry.id   AF-A0A8C6Q1W6-F1
#
_cell.length_a   1.000
_cell.length_b   1.000
_cell.length_c   1.000
_cell.angle_alpha   90.00
_cell.angle_beta   90.00
_cell.angle_gamma   90.00
#
_symmetry.space_group_name_H-M   'P 1'
#
loop_
_entity.id
_entity.type
_entity.pdbx_description
1 polymer ?
#
loop_
_entity_poly.entity_id
_entity_poly.type
_entity_poly.pdbx_seq_one_letter_code
_entity_poly.pdbx_strand_id
1 'polypeptide(L)'
;LCREEAAELSSLKPQLDQLGVPLYAVVKEDIGTEVQNFRPYFKGEIFLDEKRCFYGPRERRMGLLAFVRVGVWLSGLRAFRKGFMGNVLGEGFVLGGVFVIGRGQQGILLEHREKEFGDKVNISEVLQAVLFSSFKRKRLR
;
A
#
# COMPACT_ATOMS: atom_id res chain seq x y z
N LEU A 1 -5.62 2.71 -9.35
CA LEU A 1 -4.91 1.53 -8.82
C LEU A 1 -4.53 1.77 -7.36
N CYS A 2 -3.66 2.74 -7.04
CA CYS A 2 -3.28 3.03 -5.65
C CYS A 2 -4.47 3.35 -4.73
N ARG A 3 -5.48 4.10 -5.21
CA ARG A 3 -6.71 4.40 -4.45
C ARG A 3 -7.55 3.15 -4.15
N GLU A 4 -7.58 2.19 -5.07
CA GLU A 4 -8.31 0.92 -4.87
C GLU A 4 -7.64 0.09 -3.78
N GLU A 5 -6.32 -0.07 -3.87
CA GLU A 5 -5.55 -0.81 -2.87
C GLU A 5 -5.61 -0.14 -1.49
N ALA A 6 -5.51 1.19 -1.44
CA ALA A 6 -5.65 1.95 -0.20
C ALA A 6 -7.01 1.75 0.48
N ALA A 7 -8.10 1.74 -0.30
CA ALA A 7 -9.43 1.48 0.20
C ALA A 7 -9.58 0.03 0.70
N GLU A 8 -9.00 -0.93 -0.02
CA GLU A 8 -8.98 -2.33 0.39
C GLU A 8 -8.18 -2.55 1.69
N LEU A 9 -6.97 -2.01 1.81
CA LEU A 9 -6.18 -2.05 3.05
C LEU A 9 -6.91 -1.34 4.20
N SER A 10 -7.57 -0.23 3.92
CA SER A 10 -8.37 0.49 4.91
C SER A 10 -9.59 -0.27 5.38
N SER A 11 -10.08 -1.25 4.62
CA SER A 11 -11.15 -2.12 5.08
C SER A 11 -10.73 -3.00 6.27
N LEU A 12 -9.43 -3.28 6.41
CA LEU A 12 -8.87 -4.03 7.54
C LEU A 12 -8.77 -3.21 8.83
N LYS A 13 -8.87 -1.87 8.76
CA LYS A 13 -8.62 -0.97 9.89
C LYS A 13 -9.35 -1.37 11.18
N PRO A 14 -10.64 -1.76 11.18
CA PRO A 14 -11.33 -2.20 12.41
C PRO A 14 -10.69 -3.44 13.05
N GLN A 15 -10.22 -4.40 12.24
CA GLN A 15 -9.56 -5.61 12.73
C GLN A 15 -8.16 -5.30 13.26
N LEU A 16 -7.44 -4.40 12.58
CA LEU A 16 -6.11 -3.95 13.03
C LEU A 16 -6.19 -3.20 14.36
N ASP A 17 -7.21 -2.34 14.53
CA ASP A 17 -7.45 -1.59 15.77
C ASP A 17 -7.74 -2.50 16.95
N GLN A 18 -8.54 -3.56 16.75
CA GLN A 18 -8.80 -4.58 17.79
C GLN A 18 -7.52 -5.31 18.22
N LEU A 19 -6.55 -5.46 17.32
CA LEU A 19 -5.25 -6.08 17.60
C LEU A 19 -4.21 -5.08 18.10
N GLY A 20 -4.55 -3.78 18.16
CA GLY A 20 -3.64 -2.70 18.52
C GLY A 20 -2.50 -2.53 17.53
N VAL A 21 -2.74 -2.79 16.24
CA VAL A 21 -1.77 -2.65 15.15
C VAL A 21 -2.12 -1.41 14.33
N PRO A 22 -1.22 -0.40 14.26
CA PRO A 22 -1.49 0.80 13.48
C PRO A 22 -1.37 0.53 11.98
N LEU A 23 -2.06 1.36 11.18
CA LEU A 23 -2.03 1.32 9.72
C LEU A 23 -1.49 2.66 9.20
N TYR A 24 -0.44 2.61 8.39
CA TYR A 24 0.26 3.77 7.85
C TYR A 24 0.40 3.70 6.33
N ALA A 25 0.28 4.85 5.67
CA ALA A 25 0.64 5.04 4.27
C ALA A 25 1.81 6.02 4.19
N VAL A 26 2.77 5.73 3.33
CA VAL A 26 3.89 6.63 3.02
C VAL A 26 3.76 7.04 1.56
N VAL A 27 3.74 8.35 1.32
CA VAL A 27 3.62 8.94 -0.02
C VAL A 27 4.90 9.70 -0.36
N LYS A 28 5.28 9.71 -1.64
CA LYS A 28 6.53 10.32 -2.14
C LYS A 28 6.43 11.83 -2.44
N GLU A 29 5.21 12.31 -2.67
CA GLU A 29 4.95 13.63 -3.22
C GLU A 29 3.68 14.18 -2.59
N ASP A 30 3.71 15.47 -2.24
CA ASP A 30 2.51 16.26 -1.98
C ASP A 30 2.37 17.31 -3.09
N ILE A 31 2.19 16.82 -4.34
CA ILE A 31 1.97 17.72 -5.48
C ILE A 31 0.51 18.16 -5.46
N GLY A 32 0.27 19.41 -5.07
CA GLY A 32 -1.04 20.04 -5.12
C GLY A 32 -2.03 19.44 -4.12
N THR A 33 -2.98 18.62 -4.61
CA THR A 33 -4.05 18.01 -3.79
C THR A 33 -3.92 16.49 -3.70
N GLU A 34 -2.80 15.87 -4.09
CA GLU A 34 -2.65 14.41 -4.15
C GLU A 34 -2.92 13.74 -2.79
N VAL A 35 -2.34 14.26 -1.71
CA VAL A 35 -2.58 13.74 -0.35
C VAL A 35 -4.04 13.93 0.07
N GLN A 36 -4.62 15.09 -0.23
CA GLN A 36 -6.02 15.40 0.06
C GLN A 36 -6.98 14.48 -0.72
N ASN A 37 -6.66 14.17 -1.98
CA ASN A 37 -7.42 13.26 -2.83
C ASN A 37 -7.23 11.79 -2.45
N PHE A 38 -6.12 11.44 -1.80
CA PHE A 38 -5.85 10.09 -1.30
C PHE A 38 -6.53 9.83 0.04
N ARG A 39 -6.66 10.87 0.88
CA ARG A 39 -7.21 10.80 2.24
C ARG A 39 -8.57 10.07 2.34
N PRO A 40 -9.56 10.30 1.46
CA PRO A 40 -10.85 9.61 1.54
C PRO A 40 -10.75 8.08 1.39
N TYR A 41 -9.69 7.59 0.75
CA TYR A 41 -9.49 6.17 0.48
C TYR A 41 -8.62 5.50 1.55
N PHE A 42 -7.93 6.27 2.40
CA PHE A 42 -7.01 5.73 3.40
C PHE A 42 -7.36 6.15 4.83
N LYS A 43 -7.81 5.18 5.64
CA LYS A 43 -8.27 5.40 7.03
C LYS A 43 -7.13 5.44 8.06
N GLY A 44 -5.91 5.06 7.69
CA GLY A 44 -4.72 5.12 8.55
C GLY A 44 -4.08 6.51 8.60
N GLU A 45 -2.92 6.66 9.24
CA GLU A 45 -2.13 7.90 9.14
C GLU A 45 -1.33 7.91 7.84
N ILE A 46 -1.18 9.08 7.23
CA ILE A 46 -0.44 9.27 5.98
C ILE A 46 0.77 10.13 6.28
N PHE A 47 1.95 9.67 5.87
CA PHE A 47 3.22 10.36 6.02
C PHE A 47 3.79 10.70 4.64
N LEU A 48 4.33 11.91 4.50
CA LEU A 48 5.09 12.31 3.33
C LEU A 48 6.57 11.99 3.55
N ASP A 49 7.16 11.21 2.65
CA ASP A 49 8.59 10.95 2.61
C ASP A 49 9.25 11.82 1.53
N GLU A 50 9.50 13.08 1.88
CA GLU A 50 10.09 14.08 0.97
C GLU A 50 11.46 13.64 0.42
N LYS A 51 12.22 12.88 1.22
CA LYS A 51 13.55 12.39 0.85
C LYS A 51 13.49 11.07 0.08
N ARG A 52 12.31 10.46 -0.03
CA ARG A 52 12.05 9.17 -0.70
C ARG A 52 12.92 8.02 -0.17
N CYS A 53 13.35 8.11 1.09
CA CYS A 53 14.19 7.10 1.73
C CYS A 53 13.50 5.72 1.81
N PHE A 54 12.17 5.68 2.01
CA PHE A 54 11.38 4.43 2.04
C PHE A 54 11.32 3.74 0.68
N TYR A 55 11.57 4.46 -0.40
CA TYR A 55 11.60 3.89 -1.75
C TYR A 55 12.97 3.28 -2.10
N GLY A 56 13.92 3.34 -1.15
CA GLY A 56 15.26 2.77 -1.26
C GLY A 56 16.21 3.61 -2.11
N PRO A 57 17.51 3.25 -2.15
CA PRO A 57 18.52 3.97 -2.92
C PRO A 57 18.26 3.93 -4.44
N ARG A 58 17.41 3.00 -4.90
CA ARG A 58 17.01 2.86 -6.28
C ARG A 58 15.50 2.67 -6.37
N GLU A 59 14.80 3.73 -6.74
CA GLU A 59 13.35 3.70 -6.92
C GLU A 59 12.97 2.66 -8.00
N ARG A 60 11.97 1.84 -7.68
CA ARG A 60 11.38 0.90 -8.64
C ARG A 60 10.42 1.68 -9.53
N ARG A 61 10.87 2.06 -10.71
CA ARG A 61 10.07 2.76 -11.70
C ARG A 61 9.73 1.87 -12.88
N MET A 62 8.52 1.99 -13.39
CA MET A 62 8.17 1.51 -14.72
C MET A 62 7.94 2.69 -15.64
N GLY A 63 8.60 2.71 -16.79
CA GLY A 63 8.34 3.72 -17.82
C GLY A 63 7.05 3.44 -18.60
N LEU A 64 6.85 4.18 -19.70
CA LEU A 64 5.68 4.07 -20.59
C LEU A 64 5.40 2.64 -21.09
N LEU A 65 6.42 1.77 -21.16
CA LEU A 65 6.25 0.35 -21.51
C LEU A 65 5.36 -0.43 -20.54
N ALA A 66 5.12 0.08 -19.33
CA ALA A 66 4.15 -0.50 -18.40
C ALA A 66 2.75 -0.59 -19.01
N PHE A 67 2.37 0.38 -19.84
CA PHE A 67 1.06 0.42 -20.50
C PHE A 67 0.93 -0.59 -21.65
N VAL A 68 2.00 -1.30 -22.03
CA VAL A 68 1.90 -2.41 -22.99
C VAL A 68 1.45 -3.69 -22.28
N ARG A 69 1.61 -3.78 -20.95
CA ARG A 69 1.27 -4.98 -20.19
C ARG A 69 -0.23 -5.12 -20.02
N VAL A 70 -0.76 -6.26 -20.45
CA VAL A 70 -2.18 -6.62 -20.33
C VAL A 70 -2.68 -6.56 -18.87
N GLY A 71 -1.83 -6.94 -17.91
CA GLY A 71 -2.14 -6.88 -16.49
C GLY A 71 -2.53 -5.47 -16.01
N VAL A 72 -1.81 -4.45 -16.47
CA VAL A 72 -2.09 -3.04 -16.14
C VAL A 72 -3.46 -2.61 -16.67
N TRP A 73 -3.84 -3.03 -17.88
CA TRP A 73 -5.16 -2.75 -18.45
C TRP A 73 -6.29 -3.45 -17.70
N LEU A 74 -6.12 -4.74 -17.37
CA LEU A 74 -7.11 -5.51 -16.60
C LEU A 74 -7.31 -4.92 -15.20
N SER A 75 -6.23 -4.52 -14.54
CA SER A 75 -6.27 -3.81 -13.26
C SER A 75 -6.95 -2.46 -13.39
N GLY A 76 -6.66 -1.69 -14.45
CA GLY A 76 -7.31 -0.42 -14.74
C GLY A 76 -8.82 -0.55 -14.94
N LEU A 77 -9.26 -1.52 -15.75
CA LEU A 77 -10.68 -1.82 -15.97
C LEU A 77 -11.37 -2.25 -14.68
N ARG A 78 -10.70 -3.06 -13.84
CA ARG A 78 -11.22 -3.48 -12.53
C ARG A 78 -11.44 -2.28 -11.61
N ALA A 79 -10.45 -1.41 -11.49
CA ALA A 79 -10.54 -0.20 -10.68
C ALA A 79 -11.66 0.71 -11.15
N PHE A 80 -11.78 0.89 -12.48
CA PHE A 80 -12.85 1.69 -13.08
C PHE A 80 -14.25 1.12 -12.78
N ARG A 81 -14.44 -0.20 -12.90
CA ARG A 81 -15.70 -0.87 -12.53
C ARG A 81 -16.08 -0.71 -11.05
N LYS A 82 -15.08 -0.53 -10.18
CA LYS A 82 -15.26 -0.23 -8.75
C LYS A 82 -15.41 1.27 -8.45
N GLY A 83 -15.45 2.13 -9.47
CA GLY A 83 -15.64 3.58 -9.32
C GLY A 83 -14.36 4.37 -9.01
N PHE A 84 -13.17 3.76 -9.12
CA PHE A 84 -11.91 4.47 -8.92
C PHE A 84 -11.45 5.11 -10.23
N MET A 85 -11.44 6.44 -10.28
CA MET A 85 -10.80 7.17 -11.38
C MET A 85 -9.29 7.27 -11.15
N GLY A 86 -8.52 6.99 -12.21
CA GLY A 86 -7.08 7.20 -12.23
C GLY A 86 -6.74 8.70 -12.24
N ASN A 87 -5.65 9.07 -11.58
CA ASN A 87 -5.08 10.41 -11.69
C ASN A 87 -3.97 10.36 -12.74
N VAL A 88 -4.00 11.28 -13.71
CA VAL A 88 -2.93 11.45 -14.72
C VAL A 88 -1.87 12.47 -14.28
N LEU A 89 -2.14 13.19 -13.19
CA LEU A 89 -1.27 14.19 -12.57
C LEU A 89 -0.47 13.52 -11.45
N GLY A 90 0.85 13.48 -11.63
CA GLY A 90 1.83 12.88 -10.72
C GLY A 90 2.91 12.13 -11.51
N GLU A 91 4.06 11.86 -10.89
CA GLU A 91 5.15 11.13 -11.56
C GLU A 91 4.72 9.73 -11.99
N GLY A 92 3.67 9.14 -11.39
CA GLY A 92 2.87 8.01 -11.91
C GLY A 92 3.60 6.69 -12.20
N PHE A 93 4.92 6.69 -12.10
CA PHE A 93 5.80 5.64 -12.61
C PHE A 93 6.45 4.81 -11.50
N VAL A 94 6.34 5.24 -10.24
CA VAL A 94 6.94 4.56 -9.08
C VAL A 94 6.02 3.44 -8.58
N LEU A 95 6.58 2.24 -8.42
CA LEU A 95 5.92 1.06 -7.87
C LEU A 95 5.89 1.12 -6.33
N GLY A 96 4.75 0.74 -5.78
CA GLY A 96 4.52 0.68 -4.34
C GLY A 96 4.93 -0.65 -3.70
N GLY A 97 4.46 -0.81 -2.47
CA GLY A 97 4.59 -2.05 -1.71
C GLY A 97 3.86 -1.97 -0.38
N VAL A 98 3.59 -3.13 0.19
CA VAL A 98 2.93 -3.28 1.49
C VAL A 98 3.83 -4.09 2.41
N PHE A 99 3.98 -3.62 3.64
CA PHE A 99 4.83 -4.25 4.64
C PHE A 99 4.03 -4.50 5.92
N VAL A 100 4.20 -5.68 6.50
CA VAL A 100 3.78 -5.97 7.88
C VAL A 100 5.03 -6.06 8.72
N ILE A 101 5.20 -5.12 9.64
CA ILE A 101 6.37 -5.03 10.51
C ILE A 101 6.03 -5.65 11.87
N GLY A 102 6.80 -6.65 12.27
CA GLY A 102 6.67 -7.32 13.56
C GLY A 102 7.17 -6.45 14.71
N ARG A 103 6.66 -6.71 15.91
CA ARG A 103 7.02 -5.91 17.09
C ARG A 103 8.46 -6.19 17.53
N GLY A 104 9.19 -5.15 17.92
CA GLY A 104 10.55 -5.27 18.46
C GLY A 104 11.53 -5.78 17.39
N GLN A 105 12.25 -6.86 17.69
CA GLN A 105 13.26 -7.44 16.79
C GLN A 105 12.70 -8.50 15.83
N GLN A 106 11.38 -8.59 15.67
CA GLN A 106 10.76 -9.57 14.77
C GLN A 106 10.99 -9.26 13.28
N GLY A 107 11.38 -8.03 12.93
CA GLY A 107 11.65 -7.62 11.56
C GLY A 107 10.38 -7.55 10.71
N ILE A 108 10.53 -7.79 9.40
CA ILE A 108 9.43 -7.75 8.43
C ILE A 108 8.79 -9.14 8.36
N LEU A 109 7.49 -9.22 8.64
CA LEU A 109 6.69 -10.45 8.63
C LEU A 109 6.04 -10.71 7.26
N LEU A 110 5.76 -9.65 6.51
CA LEU A 110 5.27 -9.72 5.14
C LEU A 110 5.84 -8.53 4.37
N GLU A 111 6.33 -8.83 3.17
CA GLU A 111 6.80 -7.84 2.21
C GLU A 111 6.15 -8.16 0.86
N HIS A 112 5.26 -7.28 0.42
CA HIS A 112 4.71 -7.30 -0.93
C HIS A 112 5.29 -6.14 -1.71
N ARG A 113 6.02 -6.45 -2.77
CA ARG A 113 6.60 -5.47 -3.69
C ARG A 113 5.85 -5.57 -5.00
N GLU A 114 5.12 -4.51 -5.37
CA GLU A 114 4.42 -4.48 -6.66
C GLU A 114 5.41 -4.76 -7.80
N LYS A 115 5.06 -5.72 -8.67
CA LYS A 115 5.82 -6.04 -9.89
C LYS A 115 5.37 -5.20 -11.08
N GLU A 116 4.12 -4.78 -11.06
CA GLU A 116 3.48 -3.91 -12.05
C GLU A 116 2.36 -3.10 -11.42
N PHE A 117 1.88 -2.07 -12.12
CA PHE A 117 0.81 -1.23 -11.59
C PHE A 117 -0.45 -2.04 -11.34
N GLY A 118 -0.95 -1.98 -10.10
CA GLY A 118 -2.15 -2.70 -9.69
C GLY A 118 -1.90 -4.17 -9.31
N ASP A 119 -0.65 -4.58 -9.18
CA ASP A 119 -0.24 -5.82 -8.51
C ASP A 119 -0.46 -5.69 -6.99
N LYS A 120 -1.69 -5.89 -6.54
CA LYS A 120 -2.09 -5.67 -5.15
C LYS A 120 -1.65 -6.80 -4.23
N VAL A 121 -1.41 -6.45 -2.97
CA VAL A 121 -1.20 -7.46 -1.92
C VAL A 121 -2.46 -8.29 -1.68
N ASN A 122 -2.29 -9.56 -1.30
CA ASN A 122 -3.38 -10.39 -0.81
C ASN A 122 -3.77 -9.99 0.63
N ILE A 123 -4.97 -9.43 0.77
CA ILE A 123 -5.52 -8.96 2.06
C ILE A 123 -5.52 -10.08 3.13
N SER A 124 -5.79 -11.33 2.73
CA SER A 124 -5.79 -12.47 3.64
C SER A 124 -4.40 -12.76 4.21
N GLU A 125 -3.34 -12.60 3.39
CA GLU A 125 -1.96 -12.78 3.83
C GLU A 125 -1.53 -11.66 4.80
N VAL A 126 -1.97 -10.41 4.53
CA VAL A 126 -1.76 -9.29 5.47
C VAL A 126 -2.38 -9.60 6.83
N LEU A 127 -3.65 -10.03 6.84
CA LEU A 127 -4.34 -10.35 8.09
C LEU A 127 -3.68 -11.52 8.83
N GLN A 128 -3.26 -12.57 8.11
CA GLN A 128 -2.54 -13.70 8.69
C GLN A 128 -1.20 -13.27 9.32
N ALA A 129 -0.41 -12.44 8.63
CA ALA A 129 0.86 -11.93 9.16
C ALA A 129 0.65 -11.11 10.44
N VAL A 130 -0.41 -10.28 10.46
CA VAL A 130 -0.78 -9.49 11.65
C VAL A 130 -1.22 -10.37 12.82
N LEU A 131 -2.01 -11.41 12.56
CA LEU A 131 -2.45 -12.37 13.57
C LEU A 131 -1.27 -13.16 14.15
N PHE A 132 -0.33 -13.57 13.30
CA PHE A 132 0.89 -14.25 13.73
C PHE A 132 1.74 -13.39 14.68
N SER A 133 1.89 -12.09 14.35
CA SER A 133 2.54 -11.10 15.22
C SER A 133 1.85 -11.01 16.60
N SER A 134 0.52 -10.95 16.59
CA SER A 134 -0.31 -10.88 17.80
C SER A 134 -0.22 -12.14 18.67
N PHE A 135 -0.11 -13.32 18.07
CA PHE A 135 0.03 -14.58 18.81
C PHE A 135 1.37 -14.69 19.54
N LYS A 136 2.49 -14.33 18.89
CA LYS A 136 3.81 -14.28 19.54
C LYS A 136 3.83 -13.35 20.75
N ARG A 137 3.06 -12.25 20.72
CA ARG A 137 2.91 -11.31 21.85
C ARG A 137 2.27 -11.97 23.08
N LYS A 138 1.28 -12.84 22.91
CA LYS A 138 0.62 -13.52 24.03
C LYS A 138 1.48 -14.61 24.66
N ARG A 139 2.42 -15.20 23.92
CA ARG A 139 3.30 -16.28 24.41
C ARG A 139 4.53 -15.76 25.20
N LEU A 140 4.92 -14.51 25.00
CA LEU A 140 6.07 -13.86 25.65
C LEU A 140 5.68 -13.02 26.89
N ARG A 141 4.39 -13.03 27.26
CA ARG A 141 3.87 -12.47 28.51
C ARG A 141 3.41 -13.61 29.40
#